data_AF-A0A4X1UL27-F1
#
_entry.id   AF-A0A4X1UL27-F1
#
_cell.length_a   1.000
_cell.length_b   1.000
_cell.length_c   1.000
_cell.angle_alpha   90.00
_cell.angle_beta   90.00
_cell.angle_gamma   90.00
#
_symmetry.space_group_name_H-M   'P 1'
#
loop_
_entity.id
_entity.type
_entity.pdbx_description
1 polymer ?
#
loop_
_entity_poly.entity_id
_entity_poly.type
_entity_poly.pdbx_seq_one_letter_code
_entity_poly.pdbx_strand_id
1 'polypeptide(L)' 'ALVAYGGSQCYIPLFLSCTSHFSRGSESMALQVLRALEGLKMMGKDQDRGLKVIPQTQRDLDRITRQVITAKKH' A
#
# COMPACT_ATOMS: atom_id res chain seq x y z
N ALA A 1 6.95 1.46 -2.76
CA ALA A 1 5.69 0.71 -2.98
C ALA A 1 5.95 -0.77 -3.31
N LEU A 2 6.62 -1.11 -4.40
CA LEU A 2 6.72 -2.51 -4.87
C LEU A 2 7.37 -3.50 -3.93
N VAL A 3 8.37 -3.04 -3.15
CA VAL A 3 9.02 -3.88 -2.13
C VAL A 3 8.14 -3.99 -0.86
N ALA A 4 7.33 -2.97 -0.56
CA ALA A 4 6.43 -3.01 0.60
C ALA A 4 5.22 -3.94 0.39
N TYR A 5 4.78 -4.12 -0.87
CA TYR A 5 3.69 -5.02 -1.26
C TYR A 5 4.19 -6.28 -2.00
N GLY A 6 5.51 -6.56 -1.92
CA GLY A 6 6.08 -7.82 -2.41
C GLY A 6 5.88 -8.95 -1.40
N GLY A 7 6.26 -10.16 -1.78
CA GLY A 7 6.12 -11.33 -0.91
C GLY A 7 6.91 -12.53 -1.41
N SER A 8 6.92 -13.59 -0.62
CA SER A 8 7.54 -14.86 -1.02
C SER A 8 6.78 -15.50 -2.16
N GLN A 9 7.46 -15.72 -3.28
CA GLN A 9 6.92 -16.40 -4.44
C GLN A 9 7.58 -17.76 -4.59
N CYS A 10 6.75 -18.80 -4.73
CA CYS A 10 7.17 -20.14 -5.10
C CYS A 10 6.71 -20.37 -6.54
N TYR A 11 7.66 -20.59 -7.45
CA TYR A 11 7.35 -21.06 -8.79
C TYR A 11 7.50 -22.58 -8.79
N ILE A 12 6.51 -23.31 -9.31
CA ILE A 12 6.60 -24.76 -9.48
C ILE A 12 7.03 -25.01 -10.93
N PRO A 13 8.31 -25.23 -11.25
CA PRO A 13 8.66 -25.87 -12.50
C PRO A 13 8.35 -27.37 -12.40
N LEU A 14 8.21 -28.03 -13.54
CA LEU A 14 7.86 -29.45 -13.72
C LEU A 14 8.75 -30.47 -12.96
N PHE A 15 9.75 -30.04 -12.18
CA PHE A 15 10.65 -30.86 -11.38
C PHE A 15 10.74 -30.29 -9.94
N LEU A 16 10.33 -31.11 -8.97
CA LEU A 16 10.03 -30.77 -7.58
C LEU A 16 11.23 -30.20 -6.77
N SER A 17 11.42 -28.88 -6.78
CA SER A 17 11.89 -28.16 -5.58
C SER A 17 11.43 -26.70 -5.61
N CYS A 18 10.60 -26.30 -4.65
CA CYS A 18 10.14 -24.91 -4.50
C CYS A 18 11.17 -24.13 -3.68
N THR A 19 11.96 -23.29 -4.34
CA THR A 19 12.78 -22.27 -3.65
C THR A 19 11.94 -21.01 -3.46
N SER A 20 11.52 -20.77 -2.22
CA SER A 20 10.83 -19.54 -1.85
C SER A 20 11.81 -18.37 -1.95
N HIS A 21 11.56 -17.43 -2.86
CA HIS A 21 12.32 -16.19 -2.96
C HIS A 21 11.38 -14.99 -2.93
N PHE A 22 11.88 -13.84 -2.46
CA PHE A 22 11.09 -12.62 -2.39
C PHE A 22 10.92 -12.02 -3.78
N SER A 23 9.66 -11.84 -4.19
CA SER A 23 9.28 -11.17 -5.42
C SER A 23 8.67 -9.81 -5.13
N ARG A 24 8.99 -8.83 -5.98
CA ARG A 24 8.42 -7.48 -5.92
C ARG A 24 6.94 -7.55 -6.33
N GLY A 25 6.11 -6.69 -5.73
CA GLY A 25 4.71 -6.55 -6.11
C GLY A 25 4.53 -5.94 -7.51
N SER A 26 3.29 -5.93 -8.01
CA SER A 26 2.96 -5.41 -9.34
C SER A 26 3.06 -3.88 -9.43
N GLU A 27 3.81 -3.38 -10.41
CA GLU A 27 4.05 -1.95 -10.63
C GLU A 27 2.82 -1.22 -11.14
N SER A 28 2.13 -1.80 -12.13
CA SER A 28 0.93 -1.22 -12.71
C SER A 28 -0.18 -1.02 -11.66
N MET A 29 -0.36 -2.02 -10.78
CA MET A 29 -1.35 -1.94 -9.70
C MET A 29 -0.96 -0.90 -8.66
N ALA A 30 0.30 -0.88 -8.22
CA ALA A 30 0.77 0.12 -7.27
C ALA A 30 0.59 1.55 -7.81
N LEU A 31 0.91 1.79 -9.09
CA LEU A 31 0.73 3.07 -9.73
C LEU A 31 -0.75 3.44 -9.91
N GLN A 32 -1.61 2.48 -10.26
CA GLN A 32 -3.05 2.74 -10.39
C GLN A 32 -3.67 3.19 -9.06
N VAL A 33 -3.29 2.55 -7.96
CA VAL A 33 -3.75 2.94 -6.61
C VAL A 33 -3.24 4.34 -6.26
N LEU A 34 -1.97 4.66 -6.53
CA LEU A 34 -1.42 5.99 -6.28
C LEU A 34 -2.13 7.08 -7.08
N ARG A 35 -2.41 6.84 -8.37
CA ARG A 35 -3.18 7.77 -9.21
C ARG A 35 -4.61 7.95 -8.72
N ALA A 36 -5.27 6.88 -8.27
CA ALA A 36 -6.61 6.97 -7.71
C ALA A 36 -6.64 7.81 -6.42
N LEU A 37 -5.64 7.65 -5.55
CA LEU A 37 -5.51 8.43 -4.31
C LEU A 37 -5.16 9.91 -4.58
N GLU A 38 -4.39 10.20 -5.62
CA GLU A 38 -4.15 11.56 -6.10
C GLU A 38 -5.45 12.19 -6.67
N GLY A 39 -6.22 11.44 -7.46
CA GLY A 39 -7.52 11.87 -7.99
C GLY A 39 -8.56 12.12 -6.89
N LEU A 40 -8.51 11.36 -5.80
CA LEU A 40 -9.33 11.55 -4.59
C LEU A 40 -8.82 12.70 -3.70
N LYS A 41 -7.75 13.39 -4.10
CA LYS A 41 -7.08 14.46 -3.35
C LYS A 41 -6.61 14.01 -1.96
N MET A 42 -6.39 12.72 -1.74
CA MET A 42 -5.90 12.20 -0.46
C MET A 42 -4.38 12.30 -0.34
N MET A 43 -3.69 12.26 -1.47
CA MET A 43 -2.26 12.49 -1.57
C MET A 43 -1.98 13.72 -2.42
N GLY A 44 -1.04 14.54 -1.97
CA GLY A 44 -0.49 15.67 -2.72
C GLY A 44 0.92 15.39 -3.19
N LYS A 45 1.36 16.15 -4.20
CA LYS A 45 2.76 16.18 -4.63
C LYS A 45 3.58 16.89 -3.57
N ASP A 46 4.63 16.24 -3.11
CA ASP A 46 5.60 16.82 -2.19
C ASP A 46 6.73 17.51 -2.98
N GLN A 47 7.38 18.51 -2.37
CA GLN A 47 8.54 19.18 -3.00
C GLN A 47 9.71 18.20 -3.18
N ASP A 48 9.79 17.17 -2.33
CA ASP A 48 10.81 16.12 -2.33
C ASP A 48 10.60 15.02 -3.39
N ARG A 49 9.83 15.30 -4.45
CA ARG A 49 9.50 14.36 -5.55
C ARG A 49 8.73 13.11 -5.12
N GLY A 50 8.17 13.12 -3.91
CA GLY A 50 7.32 12.06 -3.36
C GLY A 50 5.83 12.40 -3.40
N LEU A 51 5.01 11.40 -3.08
CA LEU A 51 3.60 11.60 -2.75
C LEU A 51 3.45 11.64 -1.23
N LYS A 52 2.76 12.64 -0.72
CA LYS A 52 2.53 12.83 0.71
C LYS A 52 1.04 12.95 1.00
N VAL A 53 0.59 12.36 2.09
CA VAL A 53 -0.81 12.49 2.54
C VAL A 53 -1.09 13.95 2.90
N ILE A 54 -2.22 14.49 2.43
CA ILE A 54 -2.58 15.87 2.76
C ILE A 54 -3.00 16.00 4.25
N PRO A 55 -2.79 17.15 4.91
CA PRO A 55 -3.07 17.30 6.34
C PRO A 55 -4.54 17.05 6.74
N GLN A 56 -5.48 17.23 5.80
CA GLN A 56 -6.89 16.94 6.03
C GLN A 56 -7.15 15.43 6.09
N THR A 57 -6.64 14.68 5.11
CA THR A 57 -6.75 13.22 5.07
C THR A 57 -6.12 12.57 6.28
N GLN A 58 -4.99 13.09 6.77
CA GLN A 58 -4.38 12.61 8.01
C GLN A 58 -5.38 12.66 9.19
N ARG A 59 -6.10 13.79 9.36
CA ARG A 59 -7.11 13.94 10.41
C ARG A 59 -8.30 12.99 10.24
N ASP A 60 -8.71 12.77 9.00
CA ASP A 60 -9.78 11.83 8.68
C ASP A 60 -9.39 10.38 9.03
N LEU A 61 -8.14 9.99 8.72
CA LEU A 61 -7.57 8.69 9.09
C LEU A 61 -7.46 8.52 10.61
N ASP A 62 -7.06 9.56 11.34
CA ASP A 62 -7.01 9.54 12.81
C ASP A 62 -8.41 9.35 13.41
N ARG A 63 -9.44 10.00 12.84
CA ARG A 63 -10.84 9.82 13.27
C ARG A 63 -11.30 8.37 13.06
N ILE A 64 -11.02 7.80 11.88
CA ILE A 64 -11.35 6.39 11.58
C ILE A 64 -10.64 5.46 12.56
N THR A 65 -9.36 5.69 12.83
CA THR A 65 -8.57 4.89 13.79
C THR A 65 -9.22 4.90 15.17
N ARG A 66 -9.63 6.07 15.68
CA ARG A 66 -10.34 6.18 16.97
C ARG A 66 -11.66 5.42 16.96
N GLN A 67 -12.45 5.52 15.88
CA GLN A 67 -13.71 4.78 15.75
C GLN A 67 -13.49 3.26 15.80
N VAL A 68 -12.49 2.75 15.06
CA VAL A 68 -12.15 1.32 15.04
C VAL A 68 -11.70 0.84 16.42
N ILE A 69 -10.88 1.62 17.13
CA ILE A 69 -10.44 1.29 18.49
C ILE A 69 -11.63 1.23 19.47
N THR A 70 -12.54 2.21 19.40
CA THR A 70 -13.75 2.21 20.25
C THR A 70 -14.67 1.03 19.94
N ALA A 71 -14.88 0.72 18.66
CA ALA A 71 -15.70 -0.40 18.23
C ALA A 71 -15.13 -1.76 18.68
N LYS A 72 -13.79 -1.91 18.70
CA LYS A 72 -13.12 -3.14 19.16
C LYS A 72 -13.12 -3.36 20.67
N LYS A 73 -13.46 -2.34 21.47
CA LYS A 73 -13.50 -2.42 22.94
C LYS A 73 -14.85 -2.92 23.47
N HIS A 74 -15.77 -3.29 22.58
CA HIS A 74 -17.06 -3.94 22.89
C HIS A 74 -16.95 -5.42 22.50
#